data_AF-A0A7C1EPB3-F1
#
_entry.id   AF-A0A7C1EPB3-F1
#
_cell.length_a   1.000
_cell.length_b   1.000
_cell.length_c   1.000
_cell.angle_alpha   90.00
_cell.angle_beta   90.00
_cell.angle_gamma   90.00
#
_symmetry.space_group_name_H-M   'P 1'
#
loop_
_entity.id
_entity.type
_entity.pdbx_description
1 polymer ?
#
loop_
_entity_poly.entity_id
_entity_poly.type
_entity_poly.pdbx_seq_one_letter_code
_entity_poly.pdbx_strand_id
1 'polypeptide(L)'
;MTHQNYWDWMQLALDKALPADRHAELHAHLAECVACAERWETLNRVHTLFLAEPMIAPRAGFTGRFKARRREQHSRPRMVWGFITLGMSAVGTSVFSMFMLALSFWPLAQIVGQPAAANAVFNNVTVASRLASTLAGALWVMVKALGQVILFSPAAWAVALASLAVTVGWLFLLRRLSVQGMVR
;
A
#
# COMPACT_ATOMS: atom_id res chain seq x y z
N MET A 1 10.63 -6.85 37.01
CA MET A 1 11.76 -6.66 36.07
C MET A 1 11.45 -7.42 34.79
N THR A 2 11.48 -6.77 33.63
CA THR A 2 11.06 -7.36 32.34
C THR A 2 12.20 -8.20 31.74
N HIS A 3 12.12 -9.53 31.89
CA HIS A 3 13.13 -10.48 31.36
C HIS A 3 13.19 -10.54 29.81
N GLN A 4 12.18 -10.01 29.11
CA GLN A 4 12.06 -10.11 27.66
C GLN A 4 13.18 -9.37 26.91
N ASN A 5 13.60 -8.19 27.39
CA ASN A 5 14.65 -7.40 26.73
C ASN A 5 16.02 -8.13 26.75
N TYR A 6 16.33 -8.82 27.85
CA TYR A 6 17.59 -9.53 28.01
C TYR A 6 17.68 -10.79 27.14
N TRP A 7 16.54 -11.42 26.83
CA TRP A 7 16.51 -12.54 25.89
C TRP A 7 16.96 -12.13 24.49
N ASP A 8 16.43 -11.02 23.98
CA ASP A 8 16.83 -10.50 22.67
C ASP A 8 18.31 -10.12 22.65
N TRP A 9 18.82 -9.58 23.76
CA TRP A 9 20.24 -9.22 23.89
C TRP A 9 21.15 -10.45 23.93
N MET A 10 20.72 -11.55 24.56
CA MET A 10 21.45 -12.83 24.50
C MET A 10 21.57 -13.32 23.06
N GLN A 11 20.47 -13.30 22.28
CA GLN A 11 20.50 -13.72 20.88
C GLN A 11 21.42 -12.82 20.04
N LEU A 12 21.30 -11.49 20.20
CA LEU A 12 22.18 -10.54 19.51
C LEU A 12 23.66 -10.71 19.90
N ALA A 13 23.95 -11.08 21.15
CA ALA A 13 25.32 -11.33 21.60
C ALA A 13 25.93 -12.57 20.92
N LEU A 14 25.14 -13.65 20.73
CA LEU A 14 25.59 -14.85 19.99
C LEU A 14 25.88 -14.53 18.51
N ASP A 15 25.08 -13.65 17.91
CA ASP A 15 25.25 -13.19 16.53
C ASP A 15 26.35 -12.11 16.38
N LYS A 16 27.05 -11.75 17.46
CA LYS A 16 28.05 -10.65 17.50
C LYS A 16 27.48 -9.30 17.02
N ALA A 17 26.17 -9.10 17.23
CA ALA A 17 25.43 -7.92 16.80
C ALA A 17 25.04 -7.00 17.96
N LEU A 18 25.32 -7.38 19.21
CA LEU A 18 25.06 -6.55 20.39
C LEU A 18 26.17 -5.48 20.55
N PRO A 19 25.82 -4.20 20.75
CA PRO A 19 26.83 -3.15 20.96
C PRO A 19 27.47 -3.25 22.36
N ALA A 20 28.71 -2.75 22.47
CA ALA A 20 29.60 -2.98 23.61
C ALA A 20 29.08 -2.40 24.95
N ASP A 21 28.33 -1.31 24.90
CA ASP A 21 27.65 -0.70 26.05
C ASP A 21 26.65 -1.66 26.69
N ARG A 22 25.88 -2.37 25.85
CA ARG A 22 24.84 -3.32 26.30
C ARG A 22 25.41 -4.67 26.73
N HIS A 23 26.62 -5.01 26.30
CA HIS A 23 27.30 -6.22 26.77
C HIS A 23 27.56 -6.15 28.28
N ALA A 24 28.05 -5.03 28.79
CA ALA A 24 28.31 -4.87 30.22
C ALA A 24 27.02 -4.99 31.05
N GLU A 25 25.94 -4.37 30.58
CA GLU A 25 24.63 -4.42 31.24
C GLU A 25 24.01 -5.83 31.20
N LEU A 26 24.13 -6.55 30.08
CA LEU A 26 23.73 -7.95 29.99
C LEU A 26 24.49 -8.81 31.01
N HIS A 27 25.82 -8.66 31.09
CA HIS A 27 26.63 -9.42 32.04
C HIS A 27 26.34 -9.09 33.51
N ALA A 28 26.04 -7.82 33.81
CA ALA A 28 25.59 -7.42 35.15
C ALA A 28 24.27 -8.12 35.52
N HIS A 29 23.28 -8.12 34.62
CA HIS A 29 22.02 -8.81 34.87
C HIS A 29 22.18 -10.33 35.03
N LEU A 30 23.05 -10.95 34.23
CA LEU A 30 23.36 -12.38 34.35
C LEU A 30 23.99 -12.74 35.70
N ALA A 31 24.73 -11.83 36.34
CA ALA A 31 25.28 -12.05 37.67
C ALA A 31 24.21 -12.03 38.78
N GLU A 32 23.13 -11.26 38.58
CA GLU A 32 22.06 -11.11 39.56
C GLU A 32 20.90 -12.11 39.39
N CYS A 33 20.67 -12.59 38.16
CA CYS A 33 19.53 -13.45 37.82
C CYS A 33 19.96 -14.85 37.37
N VAL A 34 19.86 -15.81 38.29
CA VAL A 34 20.20 -17.23 38.05
C VAL A 34 19.42 -17.83 36.86
N ALA A 35 18.12 -17.55 36.75
CA ALA A 35 17.29 -18.08 35.66
C ALA A 35 17.74 -17.57 34.27
N CYS A 36 18.26 -16.35 34.18
CA CYS A 36 18.83 -15.81 32.95
C CYS A 36 20.24 -16.37 32.69
N ALA A 37 21.04 -16.61 33.72
CA ALA A 37 22.36 -17.24 33.63
C ALA A 37 22.29 -18.68 33.11
N GLU A 38 21.43 -19.53 33.67
CA GLU A 38 21.26 -20.92 33.21
C GLU A 38 20.83 -20.99 31.74
N ARG A 39 19.94 -20.06 31.34
CA ARG A 39 19.49 -19.95 29.96
C ARG A 39 20.63 -19.52 29.03
N TRP A 40 21.43 -18.55 29.44
CA TRP A 40 22.60 -18.10 28.69
C TRP A 40 23.64 -19.21 28.51
N GLU A 41 23.90 -20.00 29.55
CA GLU A 41 24.80 -21.15 29.48
C GLU A 41 24.27 -22.22 28.52
N THR A 42 22.97 -22.54 28.61
CA THR A 42 22.31 -23.50 27.72
C THR A 42 22.43 -23.07 26.25
N LEU A 43 22.19 -21.79 25.96
CA LEU A 43 22.33 -21.23 24.62
C LEU A 43 23.77 -21.32 24.10
N ASN A 44 24.77 -20.96 24.92
CA ASN A 44 26.17 -21.06 24.53
C ASN A 44 26.59 -22.51 24.27
N ARG A 45 26.09 -23.46 25.06
CA ARG A 45 26.34 -24.89 24.82
C ARG A 45 25.79 -25.34 23.47
N VAL A 46 24.60 -24.90 23.09
CA VAL A 46 24.03 -25.21 21.76
C VAL A 46 24.82 -24.51 20.65
N HIS A 47 25.19 -23.25 20.84
CA HIS A 47 25.97 -22.48 19.86
C HIS A 47 27.34 -23.12 19.59
N THR A 48 28.04 -23.56 20.63
CA THR A 48 29.33 -24.26 20.48
C THR A 48 29.21 -25.59 19.75
N LEU A 49 28.11 -26.34 19.94
CA LEU A 49 27.83 -27.55 19.14
C LEU A 49 27.67 -27.23 17.66
N PHE A 50 26.97 -26.14 17.32
CA PHE A 50 26.83 -25.72 15.92
C PHE A 50 28.14 -25.21 15.30
N LEU A 51 29.00 -24.55 16.10
CA LEU A 51 30.31 -24.11 15.62
C LEU A 51 31.31 -25.26 15.43
N ALA A 52 31.15 -26.36 16.18
CA ALA A 52 31.98 -27.55 16.07
C ALA A 52 31.66 -28.38 14.81
N GLU A 53 30.47 -28.21 14.23
CA GLU A 53 30.05 -28.96 13.06
C GLU A 53 30.77 -28.45 11.79
N PRO A 54 31.41 -29.33 11.00
CA PRO A 54 32.06 -28.93 9.76
C PRO A 54 31.04 -28.37 8.76
N MET A 55 31.39 -27.24 8.14
CA MET A 55 30.56 -26.67 7.09
C MET A 55 30.54 -27.58 5.86
N ILE A 56 29.40 -28.24 5.61
CA ILE A 56 29.23 -29.17 4.49
C ILE A 56 29.24 -28.40 3.17
N ALA A 57 30.15 -28.77 2.28
CA ALA A 57 30.21 -28.19 0.94
C ALA A 57 28.95 -28.56 0.12
N PRO A 58 28.40 -27.62 -0.67
CA PRO A 58 27.26 -27.92 -1.52
C PRO A 58 27.63 -28.96 -2.58
N ARG A 59 26.70 -29.88 -2.88
CA ARG A 59 26.87 -30.90 -3.93
C ARG A 59 27.25 -30.25 -5.26
N ALA A 60 28.15 -30.91 -6.00
CA ALA A 60 28.55 -30.49 -7.35
C ALA A 60 27.35 -30.07 -8.22
N GLY A 61 27.52 -28.97 -8.97
CA GLY A 61 26.48 -28.39 -9.82
C GLY A 61 25.40 -27.58 -9.09
N PHE A 62 25.50 -27.34 -7.78
CA PHE A 62 24.56 -26.49 -7.03
C PHE A 62 24.40 -25.10 -7.66
N THR A 63 25.50 -24.44 -7.99
CA THR A 63 25.49 -23.10 -8.60
C THR A 63 24.75 -23.07 -9.93
N GLY A 64 24.91 -24.11 -10.76
CA GLY A 64 24.18 -24.26 -12.02
C GLY A 64 22.67 -24.42 -11.81
N ARG A 65 22.27 -25.35 -10.93
CA ARG A 65 20.84 -25.58 -10.60
C ARG A 65 20.19 -24.33 -9.99
N PHE A 66 20.91 -23.64 -9.12
CA PHE A 66 20.44 -22.40 -8.48
C PHE A 66 20.21 -21.29 -9.51
N LYS A 67 21.18 -21.08 -10.43
CA LYS A 67 21.05 -20.11 -11.52
C LYS A 67 19.88 -20.44 -12.44
N ALA A 68 19.71 -21.71 -12.82
CA ALA A 68 18.60 -22.16 -13.67
C ALA A 68 17.23 -21.90 -13.01
N ARG A 69 17.07 -22.31 -11.75
CA ARG A 69 15.82 -22.09 -10.99
C ARG A 69 15.50 -20.61 -10.81
N ARG A 70 16.52 -19.78 -10.60
CA ARG A 70 16.34 -18.33 -10.49
C ARG A 70 15.92 -17.70 -11.80
N ARG A 71 16.48 -18.13 -12.94
CA ARG A 71 16.04 -17.70 -14.27
C ARG A 71 14.58 -18.06 -14.52
N GLU A 72 14.17 -19.29 -14.17
CA GLU A 72 12.78 -19.73 -14.31
C GLU A 72 11.80 -18.92 -13.43
N GLN A 73 12.20 -18.54 -12.23
CA GLN A 73 11.38 -17.68 -11.37
C GLN A 73 11.26 -16.25 -11.91
N HIS A 74 12.33 -15.69 -12.47
CA HIS A 74 12.31 -14.36 -13.08
C HIS A 74 11.62 -14.35 -14.46
N SER A 75 11.64 -15.46 -15.19
CA SER A 75 10.94 -15.59 -16.47
C SER A 75 9.44 -15.82 -16.32
N ARG A 76 8.95 -16.14 -15.11
CA ARG A 76 7.51 -16.19 -14.86
C ARG A 76 6.94 -14.78 -14.92
N PRO A 77 6.05 -14.48 -15.87
CA PRO A 77 5.58 -13.13 -16.12
C PRO A 77 4.55 -12.71 -15.06
N ARG A 78 5.00 -12.45 -13.83
CA ARG A 78 4.18 -11.81 -12.79
C ARG A 78 3.69 -10.43 -13.26
N MET A 79 4.45 -9.79 -14.16
CA MET A 79 4.07 -8.54 -14.80
C MET A 79 2.86 -8.66 -15.72
N VAL A 80 2.68 -9.79 -16.42
CA VAL A 80 1.55 -9.97 -17.35
C VAL A 80 0.22 -9.95 -16.59
N TRP A 81 0.16 -10.58 -15.43
CA TRP A 81 -1.03 -10.51 -14.58
C TRP A 81 -1.34 -9.08 -14.10
N GLY A 82 -0.32 -8.29 -13.75
CA GLY A 82 -0.49 -6.89 -13.38
C GLY A 82 -0.98 -6.00 -14.54
N PHE A 83 -0.49 -6.23 -15.76
CA PHE A 83 -0.96 -5.51 -16.95
C PHE A 83 -2.38 -5.93 -17.34
N ILE A 84 -2.74 -7.21 -17.20
CA ILE A 84 -4.09 -7.70 -17.48
C ILE A 84 -5.10 -7.10 -16.48
N THR A 85 -4.80 -7.07 -15.18
CA THR A 85 -5.72 -6.48 -14.19
C THR A 85 -5.88 -4.98 -14.37
N LEU A 86 -4.82 -4.26 -14.74
CA LEU A 86 -4.88 -2.82 -15.00
C LEU A 86 -5.60 -2.48 -16.32
N GLY A 87 -5.40 -3.30 -17.36
CA GLY A 87 -6.10 -3.16 -18.63
C GLY A 87 -7.60 -3.44 -18.49
N MET A 88 -7.96 -4.50 -17.75
CA MET A 88 -9.36 -4.88 -17.56
C MET A 88 -10.14 -3.81 -16.76
N SER A 89 -9.51 -3.18 -15.77
CA SER A 89 -10.16 -2.13 -14.99
C SER A 89 -10.37 -0.84 -15.79
N ALA A 90 -9.41 -0.46 -16.65
CA ALA A 90 -9.54 0.71 -17.52
C ALA A 90 -10.65 0.52 -18.59
N VAL A 91 -10.76 -0.66 -19.18
CA VAL A 91 -11.84 -0.97 -20.13
C VAL A 91 -13.18 -1.04 -19.41
N GLY A 92 -13.22 -1.67 -18.24
CA GLY A 92 -14.43 -1.80 -17.42
C GLY A 92 -15.02 -0.44 -17.01
N THR A 93 -14.19 0.50 -16.56
CA THR A 93 -14.65 1.85 -16.21
C THR A 93 -15.15 2.63 -17.42
N SER A 94 -14.48 2.50 -18.58
CA SER A 94 -14.89 3.20 -19.79
C SER A 94 -16.23 2.70 -20.33
N VAL A 95 -16.46 1.38 -20.35
CA VAL A 95 -17.73 0.79 -20.80
C VAL A 95 -18.86 1.13 -19.83
N PHE A 96 -18.60 1.05 -18.53
CA PHE A 96 -19.60 1.37 -17.51
C PHE A 96 -20.02 2.84 -17.56
N SER A 97 -19.07 3.75 -17.74
CA SER A 97 -19.36 5.19 -17.87
C SER A 97 -20.18 5.50 -19.12
N MET A 98 -19.84 4.87 -20.25
CA MET A 98 -20.59 5.03 -21.51
C MET A 98 -22.02 4.47 -21.40
N PHE A 99 -22.20 3.34 -20.71
CA PHE A 99 -23.51 2.74 -20.47
C PHE A 99 -24.40 3.62 -19.57
N MET A 100 -23.84 4.18 -18.49
CA MET A 100 -24.57 5.10 -17.62
C MET A 100 -25.01 6.38 -18.36
N LEU A 101 -24.14 6.95 -19.19
CA LEU A 101 -24.47 8.11 -20.02
C LEU A 101 -25.61 7.80 -21.00
N ALA A 102 -25.57 6.65 -21.67
CA ALA A 102 -26.62 6.22 -22.59
C ALA A 102 -27.99 6.10 -21.89
N LEU A 103 -28.02 5.52 -20.69
CA LEU A 103 -29.24 5.39 -19.89
C LEU A 103 -29.79 6.75 -19.42
N SER A 104 -28.93 7.73 -19.13
CA SER A 104 -29.37 9.08 -18.75
C SER A 104 -29.91 9.90 -19.93
N PHE A 105 -29.39 9.70 -21.14
CA PHE A 105 -29.81 10.47 -22.33
C PHE A 105 -31.01 9.88 -23.06
N TRP A 106 -31.25 8.56 -22.97
CA TRP A 106 -32.37 7.89 -23.64
C TRP A 106 -33.78 8.47 -23.30
N PRO A 107 -34.12 8.81 -22.04
CA PRO A 107 -35.44 9.36 -21.71
C PRO A 107 -35.63 10.79 -22.26
N LEU A 108 -34.56 11.57 -22.36
CA LEU A 108 -34.61 12.94 -22.89
C LEU A 108 -35.00 12.95 -24.37
N ALA A 109 -34.56 11.94 -25.15
CA ALA A 109 -34.94 11.80 -26.56
C ALA A 109 -36.44 11.48 -26.74
N GLN A 110 -37.04 10.73 -25.81
CA GLN A 110 -38.47 10.37 -25.86
C GLN A 110 -39.39 11.56 -25.53
N ILE A 111 -38.91 12.54 -24.75
CA ILE A 111 -39.67 13.72 -24.32
C ILE A 111 -39.87 14.72 -25.47
N VAL A 112 -38.95 14.79 -26.43
CA VAL A 112 -39.00 15.74 -27.56
C VAL A 112 -40.13 15.41 -28.56
N GLY A 113 -40.63 14.17 -28.58
CA GLY A 113 -41.66 13.72 -29.52
C GLY A 113 -43.12 13.95 -29.10
N GLN A 114 -43.40 14.41 -27.87
CA GLN A 114 -44.76 14.53 -27.34
C GLN A 114 -45.21 15.99 -27.14
N PRO A 115 -46.26 16.48 -27.84
CA PRO A 115 -46.74 17.86 -27.68
C PRO A 115 -47.38 18.13 -26.30
N ALA A 116 -47.89 17.10 -25.61
CA ALA A 116 -48.35 17.21 -24.22
C ALA A 116 -47.18 17.43 -23.23
N ALA A 117 -45.99 16.92 -23.57
CA ALA A 117 -44.79 17.16 -22.79
C ALA A 117 -44.29 18.59 -22.96
N ALA A 118 -44.56 19.29 -24.08
CA ALA A 118 -44.16 20.68 -24.26
C ALA A 118 -44.81 21.63 -23.23
N ASN A 119 -46.12 21.49 -22.97
CA ASN A 119 -46.81 22.30 -21.96
C ASN A 119 -46.41 21.93 -20.52
N ALA A 120 -46.17 20.63 -20.27
CA ALA A 120 -45.60 20.18 -19.00
C ALA A 120 -44.16 20.69 -18.81
N VAL A 121 -43.36 20.76 -19.88
CA VAL A 121 -42.01 21.33 -19.90
C VAL A 121 -42.07 22.83 -19.65
N PHE A 122 -42.98 23.62 -20.22
CA PHE A 122 -43.07 25.06 -19.90
C PHE A 122 -43.43 25.34 -18.43
N ASN A 123 -44.39 24.60 -17.87
CA ASN A 123 -44.70 24.70 -16.43
C ASN A 123 -43.56 24.16 -15.56
N ASN A 124 -42.89 23.09 -15.99
CA ASN A 124 -41.70 22.57 -15.32
C ASN A 124 -40.46 23.43 -15.56
N VAL A 125 -40.38 24.29 -16.57
CA VAL A 125 -39.24 25.19 -16.85
C VAL A 125 -39.25 26.37 -15.89
N THR A 126 -40.41 26.82 -15.44
CA THR A 126 -40.50 27.83 -14.36
C THR A 126 -40.17 27.23 -13.00
N VAL A 127 -40.59 25.99 -12.73
CA VAL A 127 -40.22 25.25 -11.52
C VAL A 127 -38.75 24.82 -11.55
N ALA A 128 -38.24 24.37 -12.70
CA ALA A 128 -36.86 23.96 -12.92
C ALA A 128 -35.91 25.15 -13.01
N SER A 129 -36.34 26.33 -13.45
CA SER A 129 -35.51 27.54 -13.37
C SER A 129 -35.43 28.06 -11.93
N ARG A 130 -36.51 27.93 -11.15
CA ARG A 130 -36.47 28.19 -9.70
C ARG A 130 -35.60 27.15 -8.96
N LEU A 131 -35.71 25.87 -9.30
CA LEU A 131 -34.86 24.80 -8.77
C LEU A 131 -33.41 24.93 -9.24
N ALA A 132 -33.16 25.31 -10.50
CA ALA A 132 -31.82 25.52 -11.03
C ALA A 132 -31.18 26.76 -10.43
N SER A 133 -31.93 27.83 -10.17
CA SER A 133 -31.41 29.02 -9.51
C SER A 133 -31.19 28.82 -8.01
N THR A 134 -32.03 28.03 -7.33
CA THR A 134 -31.78 27.63 -5.93
C THR A 134 -30.65 26.62 -5.82
N LEU A 135 -30.56 25.64 -6.71
CA LEU A 135 -29.45 24.68 -6.78
C LEU A 135 -28.16 25.38 -7.19
N ALA A 136 -28.18 26.31 -8.15
CA ALA A 136 -27.01 27.11 -8.53
C ALA A 136 -26.61 28.06 -7.40
N GLY A 137 -27.57 28.65 -6.69
CA GLY A 137 -27.32 29.44 -5.48
C GLY A 137 -26.70 28.60 -4.36
N ALA A 138 -27.25 27.40 -4.12
CA ALA A 138 -26.72 26.46 -3.14
C ALA A 138 -25.34 25.92 -3.54
N LEU A 139 -25.12 25.58 -4.81
CA LEU A 139 -23.82 25.20 -5.36
C LEU A 139 -22.84 26.36 -5.25
N TRP A 140 -23.25 27.59 -5.52
CA TRP A 140 -22.39 28.76 -5.41
C TRP A 140 -21.98 29.04 -3.97
N VAL A 141 -22.92 28.90 -3.03
CA VAL A 141 -22.64 28.98 -1.59
C VAL A 141 -21.74 27.82 -1.16
N MET A 142 -21.97 26.61 -1.65
CA MET A 142 -21.18 25.43 -1.35
C MET A 142 -19.77 25.51 -1.94
N VAL A 143 -19.61 26.05 -3.15
CA VAL A 143 -18.31 26.30 -3.79
C VAL A 143 -17.56 27.43 -3.09
N LYS A 144 -18.24 28.50 -2.65
CA LYS A 144 -17.61 29.52 -1.80
C LYS A 144 -17.22 28.96 -0.43
N ALA A 145 -18.07 28.15 0.18
CA ALA A 145 -17.81 27.52 1.48
C ALA A 145 -16.66 26.50 1.38
N LEU A 146 -16.65 25.64 0.36
CA LEU A 146 -15.55 24.73 0.08
C LEU A 146 -14.29 25.49 -0.32
N GLY A 147 -14.38 26.55 -1.12
CA GLY A 147 -13.25 27.40 -1.49
C GLY A 147 -12.61 28.05 -0.27
N GLN A 148 -13.42 28.53 0.68
CA GLN A 148 -12.92 29.07 1.95
C GLN A 148 -12.38 27.96 2.88
N VAL A 149 -13.01 26.79 2.95
CA VAL A 149 -12.52 25.65 3.75
C VAL A 149 -11.22 25.05 3.17
N ILE A 150 -11.04 25.05 1.85
CA ILE A 150 -9.81 24.59 1.20
C ILE A 150 -8.68 25.60 1.39
N LEU A 151 -8.97 26.89 1.35
CA LEU A 151 -7.96 27.94 1.54
C LEU A 151 -7.59 28.16 3.01
N PHE A 152 -8.52 27.98 3.96
CA PHE A 152 -8.29 28.27 5.39
C PHE A 152 -8.22 27.04 6.30
N SER A 153 -8.62 25.83 5.87
CA SER A 153 -8.47 24.64 6.71
C SER A 153 -7.13 23.92 6.41
N PRO A 154 -6.24 23.77 7.41
CA PRO A 154 -5.02 22.99 7.25
C PRO A 154 -5.30 21.50 7.00
N ALA A 155 -6.49 21.02 7.37
CA ALA A 155 -6.92 19.64 7.13
C ALA A 155 -7.12 19.32 5.64
N ALA A 156 -7.65 20.26 4.84
CA ALA A 156 -7.80 20.06 3.40
C ALA A 156 -6.44 19.91 2.69
N TRP A 157 -5.45 20.72 3.09
CA TRP A 157 -4.06 20.58 2.63
C TRP A 157 -3.43 19.28 3.10
N ALA A 158 -3.69 18.83 4.33
CA ALA A 158 -3.20 17.55 4.83
C ALA A 158 -3.75 16.37 4.00
N VAL A 159 -5.04 16.39 3.63
CA VAL A 159 -5.65 15.34 2.79
C VAL A 159 -5.11 15.40 1.35
N ALA A 160 -4.93 16.59 0.78
CA ALA A 160 -4.33 16.75 -0.54
C ALA A 160 -2.86 16.30 -0.58
N LEU A 161 -2.08 16.63 0.45
CA LEU A 161 -0.70 16.17 0.59
C LEU A 161 -0.63 14.67 0.86
N ALA A 162 -1.56 14.11 1.63
CA ALA A 162 -1.64 12.68 1.87
C ALA A 162 -1.96 11.90 0.59
N SER A 163 -2.91 12.37 -0.22
CA SER A 163 -3.23 11.72 -1.50
C SER A 163 -2.06 11.82 -2.50
N LEU A 164 -1.35 12.94 -2.51
CA LEU A 164 -0.14 13.12 -3.32
C LEU A 164 1.01 12.24 -2.83
N ALA A 165 1.21 12.14 -1.50
CA ALA A 165 2.22 11.26 -0.91
C ALA A 165 1.94 9.78 -1.18
N VAL A 166 0.66 9.36 -1.14
CA VAL A 166 0.25 7.99 -1.47
C VAL A 166 0.49 7.69 -2.95
N THR A 167 0.14 8.61 -3.86
CA THR A 167 0.36 8.43 -5.30
C THR A 167 1.85 8.40 -5.66
N VAL A 168 2.65 9.30 -5.08
CA VAL A 168 4.12 9.31 -5.26
C VAL A 168 4.76 8.06 -4.64
N GLY A 169 4.33 7.66 -3.44
CA GLY A 169 4.80 6.44 -2.77
C GLY A 169 4.50 5.18 -3.57
N TRP A 170 3.31 5.11 -4.15
CA TRP A 170 2.92 4.03 -5.06
C TRP A 170 3.77 3.99 -6.33
N LEU A 171 3.99 5.13 -6.99
CA LEU A 171 4.86 5.23 -8.16
C LEU A 171 6.32 4.90 -7.84
N PHE A 172 6.81 5.29 -6.66
CA PHE A 172 8.15 4.96 -6.19
C PHE A 172 8.30 3.46 -5.93
N LEU A 173 7.32 2.83 -5.28
CA LEU A 173 7.27 1.37 -5.08
C LEU A 173 7.27 0.63 -6.42
N LEU A 174 6.45 1.05 -7.37
CA LEU A 174 6.41 0.46 -8.71
C LEU A 174 7.74 0.60 -9.44
N ARG A 175 8.38 1.79 -9.39
CA ARG A 175 9.71 2.00 -9.97
C ARG A 175 10.78 1.15 -9.28
N ARG A 176 10.75 1.06 -7.96
CA ARG A 176 11.74 0.27 -7.20
C ARG A 176 11.61 -1.22 -7.53
N LEU A 177 10.38 -1.73 -7.63
CA LEU A 177 10.11 -3.12 -8.02
C LEU A 177 10.47 -3.38 -9.48
N SER A 178 10.27 -2.42 -10.40
CA SER A 178 10.62 -2.58 -11.81
C SER A 178 12.13 -2.49 -12.07
N VAL A 179 12.85 -1.59 -11.39
CA VAL A 179 14.31 -1.45 -11.52
C VAL A 179 15.03 -2.67 -10.93
N GLN A 180 14.54 -3.24 -9.83
CA GLN A 180 15.06 -4.51 -9.30
C GLN A 180 14.77 -5.72 -10.23
N GLY A 181 13.80 -5.59 -11.15
CA GLY A 181 13.53 -6.57 -12.20
C GLY A 181 14.46 -6.47 -13.42
N MET A 182 15.07 -5.30 -13.68
CA MET A 182 15.95 -5.08 -14.85
C MET A 182 17.44 -5.31 -14.58
N VAL A 183 17.90 -5.27 -13.32
CA VAL A 183 19.34 -5.42 -12.96
C VAL A 183 19.72 -6.86 -12.55
N ARG A 184 18.98 -7.89 -13.00
CA ARG A 184 19.31 -9.30 -12.72
C ARG A 184 19.19 -10.21 -13.92
#